data_AF-A0A5N5MKK3-F1
#
_entry.id   AF-A0A5N5MKK3-F1
#
_cell.length_a   1.000
_cell.length_b   1.000
_cell.length_c   1.000
_cell.angle_alpha   90.00
_cell.angle_beta   90.00
_cell.angle_gamma   90.00
#
_symmetry.space_group_name_H-M   'P 1'
#
loop_
_entity.id
_entity.type
_entity.pdbx_description
1 polymer ?
#
loop_
_entity_poly.entity_id
_entity_poly.type
_entity_poly.pdbx_seq_one_letter_code
_entity_poly.pdbx_strand_id
1 'polypeptide(L)'
;MKSLSFLTALTECDPPLYHVDLASVETNIVRFCLRVPGLSPSHFCELMEEVSEEEIDALDQGVRVLMFPHVRGTVRAVWHLGISEEDTQLAIKKAQFVAQQFRIKSARDR
;
A
#
# COMPACT_ATOMS: atom_id res chain seq x y z
N MET A 1 -7.54 -16.08 -1.18
CA MET A 1 -8.35 -14.97 -0.62
C MET A 1 -7.68 -13.67 -1.01
N LYS A 2 -8.41 -12.70 -1.61
CA LYS A 2 -7.82 -11.50 -2.26
C LYS A 2 -6.98 -10.64 -1.30
N SER A 3 -7.47 -10.43 -0.08
CA SER A 3 -6.78 -9.71 1.00
C SER A 3 -5.45 -10.36 1.38
N LEU A 4 -5.36 -11.69 1.36
CA LEU A 4 -4.11 -12.41 1.66
C LEU A 4 -3.06 -12.18 0.56
N SER A 5 -3.46 -12.22 -0.72
CA SER A 5 -2.55 -11.97 -1.84
C SER A 5 -1.94 -10.57 -1.77
N PHE A 6 -2.76 -9.56 -1.46
CA PHE A 6 -2.28 -8.20 -1.22
C PHE A 6 -1.28 -8.16 -0.06
N LEU A 7 -1.60 -8.83 1.04
CA LEU A 7 -0.75 -8.79 2.22
C LEU A 7 0.60 -9.48 2.01
N THR A 8 0.62 -10.63 1.35
CA THR A 8 1.86 -11.32 0.97
C THR A 8 2.73 -10.43 0.08
N ALA A 9 2.14 -9.73 -0.89
CA ALA A 9 2.88 -8.82 -1.74
C ALA A 9 3.46 -7.62 -0.97
N LEU A 10 2.77 -7.11 0.06
CA LEU A 10 3.33 -6.09 0.94
C LEU A 10 4.52 -6.61 1.75
N THR A 11 4.51 -7.88 2.18
CA THR A 11 5.66 -8.48 2.89
C THR A 11 6.87 -8.70 1.99
N GLU A 12 6.64 -8.96 0.70
CA GLU A 12 7.67 -9.18 -0.32
C GLU A 12 8.14 -7.90 -1.00
N CYS A 13 7.53 -6.76 -0.67
CA CYS A 13 7.87 -5.47 -1.24
C CYS A 13 9.30 -5.05 -0.88
N ASP A 14 10.05 -4.60 -1.89
CA ASP A 14 11.36 -3.96 -1.74
C ASP A 14 11.25 -2.48 -2.13
N PRO A 15 11.53 -1.52 -1.23
CA PRO A 15 12.01 -1.69 0.14
C PRO A 15 10.94 -2.23 1.12
N PRO A 16 11.33 -2.86 2.25
CA PRO A 16 10.43 -3.48 3.22
C PRO A 16 9.69 -2.45 4.10
N LEU A 17 8.96 -1.54 3.46
CA LEU A 17 8.26 -0.43 4.13
C LEU A 17 7.11 -0.89 5.01
N TYR A 18 6.54 -2.06 4.71
CA TYR A 18 5.36 -2.55 5.40
C TYR A 18 5.79 -3.48 6.54
N HIS A 19 5.27 -3.22 7.73
CA HIS A 19 5.29 -4.16 8.85
C HIS A 19 3.91 -4.77 8.96
N VAL A 20 3.84 -6.06 8.69
CA VAL A 20 2.61 -6.80 8.48
C VAL A 20 2.52 -7.89 9.53
N ASP A 21 1.35 -8.02 10.14
CA ASP A 21 0.99 -9.17 10.95
C ASP A 21 0.01 -10.07 10.18
N LEU A 22 0.52 -11.18 9.64
CA LEU A 22 -0.28 -12.16 8.89
C LEU A 22 -1.37 -12.81 9.77
N ALA A 23 -1.21 -12.82 11.09
CA ALA A 23 -2.22 -13.35 12.03
C ALA A 23 -3.37 -12.35 12.27
N SER A 24 -3.20 -11.08 11.89
CA SER A 24 -4.20 -10.02 12.05
C SER A 24 -5.18 -9.90 10.87
N VAL A 25 -5.03 -10.75 9.84
CA VAL A 25 -5.90 -10.73 8.66
C VAL A 25 -7.26 -11.28 9.02
N GLU A 26 -8.26 -10.42 8.92
CA GLU A 26 -9.65 -10.85 8.87
C GLU A 26 -10.04 -11.09 7.40
N THR A 27 -11.11 -11.86 7.19
CA THR A 27 -11.59 -12.35 5.88
C THR A 27 -11.63 -11.27 4.78
N ASN A 28 -11.81 -10.00 5.14
CA ASN A 28 -11.82 -8.87 4.22
C ASN A 28 -11.05 -7.64 4.71
N ILE A 29 -10.28 -7.71 5.80
CA ILE A 29 -9.57 -6.55 6.37
C ILE A 29 -8.09 -6.89 6.48
N VAL A 30 -7.26 -6.02 5.93
CA VAL A 30 -5.82 -6.04 6.07
C VAL A 30 -5.40 -4.87 6.94
N ARG A 31 -4.58 -5.14 7.96
CA ARG A 31 -3.96 -4.12 8.81
C ARG A 31 -2.44 -4.25 8.75
N PHE A 32 -1.77 -3.12 8.62
CA PHE A 32 -0.31 -3.06 8.62
C PHE A 32 0.20 -1.73 9.16
N CYS A 33 1.46 -1.72 9.58
CA CYS A 33 2.19 -0.53 9.99
C CYS A 33 3.22 -0.15 8.90
N LEU A 34 3.66 1.09 8.92
CA LEU A 34 4.74 1.58 8.07
C LEU A 34 6.04 1.64 8.88
N ARG A 35 7.16 1.20 8.30
CA ARG A 35 8.50 1.23 8.92
C ARG A 35 9.32 2.47 8.57
N VAL A 36 8.74 3.40 7.80
CA VAL A 36 9.43 4.59 7.32
C VAL A 36 9.35 5.70 8.36
N PRO A 37 10.49 6.20 8.90
CA PRO A 37 10.49 7.38 9.75
C PRO A 37 9.94 8.59 8.99
N GLY A 38 8.98 9.30 9.58
CA GLY A 38 8.39 10.52 9.01
C GLY A 38 7.21 10.31 8.05
N LEU A 39 6.88 9.06 7.68
CA LEU A 39 5.67 8.76 6.92
C LEU A 39 4.53 8.38 7.87
N SER A 40 3.56 9.28 8.03
CA SER A 40 2.37 8.98 8.81
C SER A 40 1.40 8.09 8.01
N PRO A 41 0.57 7.27 8.69
CA PRO A 41 -0.47 6.49 8.03
C PRO A 41 -1.45 7.33 7.20
N SER A 42 -1.76 8.56 7.65
CA SER A 42 -2.65 9.47 6.91
C SER A 42 -2.03 9.91 5.60
N HIS A 43 -0.77 10.35 5.63
CA HIS A 43 -0.03 10.77 4.44
C HIS A 43 0.18 9.59 3.48
N PHE A 44 0.42 8.38 3.99
CA PHE A 44 0.45 7.21 3.12
C PHE A 44 -0.91 6.92 2.46
N CYS A 45 -2.03 7.07 3.18
CA CYS A 45 -3.35 6.91 2.58
C CYS A 45 -3.61 7.95 1.49
N GLU A 46 -3.19 9.20 1.69
CA GLU A 46 -3.25 10.26 0.67
C GLU A 46 -2.47 9.86 -0.59
N LEU A 47 -1.23 9.38 -0.44
CA LEU A 47 -0.41 8.94 -1.58
C LEU A 47 -0.98 7.72 -2.32
N MET A 48 -1.66 6.83 -1.61
CA MET A 48 -2.36 5.70 -2.21
C MET A 48 -3.65 6.13 -2.93
N GLU A 49 -4.26 7.24 -2.52
CA GLU A 49 -5.46 7.79 -3.14
C GLU A 49 -5.17 8.71 -4.34
N GLU A 50 -4.08 9.48 -4.29
CA GLU A 50 -3.64 10.37 -5.37
C GLU A 50 -3.17 9.59 -6.60
N VAL A 51 -3.31 10.16 -7.79
CA VAL A 51 -2.75 9.60 -9.03
C VAL A 51 -1.79 10.64 -9.59
N SER A 52 -0.53 10.26 -9.79
CA SER A 52 0.48 11.13 -10.42
C SER A 52 0.74 10.74 -11.87
N GLU A 53 1.34 11.64 -12.64
CA GLU A 53 1.71 11.38 -14.03
C GLU A 53 2.76 10.27 -14.13
N GLU A 54 3.73 10.25 -13.21
CA GLU A 54 4.77 9.21 -13.17
C GLU A 54 4.21 7.82 -12.88
N GLU A 55 3.10 7.76 -12.14
CA GLU A 55 2.38 6.52 -11.94
C GLU A 55 1.69 6.04 -13.20
N ILE A 56 1.02 6.95 -13.92
CA ILE A 56 0.35 6.60 -15.18
C ILE A 56 1.40 6.09 -16.17
N ASP A 57 2.56 6.73 -16.25
CA ASP A 57 3.68 6.28 -17.08
C ASP A 57 4.24 4.92 -16.65
N ALA A 58 4.26 4.62 -15.34
CA ALA A 58 4.81 3.37 -14.81
C ALA A 58 3.82 2.19 -14.84
N LEU A 59 2.53 2.46 -14.64
CA LEU A 59 1.47 1.46 -14.49
C LEU A 59 0.52 1.40 -15.70
N ASP A 60 0.71 2.28 -16.69
CA ASP A 60 -0.12 2.47 -17.90
C ASP A 60 -1.57 2.90 -17.60
N GLN A 61 -1.86 3.16 -16.32
CA GLN A 61 -3.18 3.58 -15.83
C GLN A 61 -3.07 4.22 -14.45
N GLY A 62 -4.01 5.09 -14.11
CA GLY A 62 -4.11 5.68 -12.78
C GLY A 62 -4.84 4.77 -11.81
N VAL A 63 -4.22 4.45 -10.67
CA VAL A 63 -4.81 3.54 -9.68
C VAL A 63 -5.02 4.28 -8.36
N ARG A 64 -6.28 4.33 -7.91
CA ARG A 64 -6.66 4.92 -6.62
C ARG A 64 -7.00 3.82 -5.63
N VAL A 65 -6.26 3.74 -4.53
CA VAL A 65 -6.47 2.75 -3.49
C VAL A 65 -6.88 3.46 -2.20
N LEU A 66 -8.16 3.33 -1.88
CA LEU A 66 -8.72 3.94 -0.67
C LEU A 66 -8.40 3.08 0.55
N MET A 67 -7.75 3.69 1.53
CA MET A 67 -7.41 3.09 2.81
C MET A 67 -7.70 4.08 3.92
N PHE A 68 -7.77 3.59 5.16
CA PHE A 68 -8.02 4.44 6.30
C PHE A 68 -6.84 4.40 7.28
N PRO A 69 -6.34 5.56 7.75
CA PRO A 69 -5.48 5.58 8.90
C PRO A 69 -6.28 5.08 10.11
N HIS A 70 -5.66 4.21 10.89
CA HIS A 70 -6.31 3.48 11.97
C HIS A 70 -5.49 3.60 13.25
N VAL A 71 -6.08 3.19 14.39
CA VAL A 71 -5.48 3.39 15.72
C VAL A 71 -4.07 2.81 15.82
N ARG A 72 -3.24 3.40 16.68
CA ARG A 72 -1.85 2.98 16.93
C ARG A 72 -0.91 3.09 15.72
N GLY A 73 -1.19 4.01 14.80
CA GLY A 73 -0.32 4.23 13.66
C GLY A 73 -0.42 3.14 12.59
N THR A 74 -1.55 2.44 12.54
CA THR A 74 -1.81 1.38 11.54
C THR A 74 -2.56 1.94 10.34
N VAL A 75 -2.47 1.27 9.20
CA VAL A 75 -3.32 1.49 8.02
C VAL A 75 -4.28 0.31 7.92
N ARG A 76 -5.54 0.59 7.59
CA ARG A 76 -6.59 -0.41 7.39
C ARG A 76 -7.07 -0.37 5.94
N ALA A 77 -6.88 -1.47 5.23
CA ALA A 77 -7.43 -1.70 3.89
C ALA A 77 -8.57 -2.72 3.97
N VAL A 78 -9.67 -2.47 3.26
CA VAL A 78 -10.88 -3.30 3.31
C VAL A 78 -11.25 -3.77 1.92
N TRP A 79 -11.39 -5.08 1.74
CA TRP A 79 -11.90 -5.67 0.50
C TRP A 79 -13.43 -5.74 0.54
N HIS A 80 -14.07 -4.97 -0.33
CA HIS A 80 -15.51 -5.10 -0.56
C HIS A 80 -15.80 -6.19 -1.59
N LEU A 81 -17.03 -6.70 -1.62
CA LEU A 81 -17.46 -7.78 -2.53
C LEU A 81 -17.19 -7.46 -4.01
N GLY A 82 -17.20 -6.18 -4.39
CA GLY A 82 -16.94 -5.72 -5.75
C GLY A 82 -15.46 -5.63 -6.15
N ILE A 83 -14.50 -5.81 -5.24
CA ILE A 83 -13.08 -5.75 -5.58
C ILE A 83 -12.67 -7.05 -6.25
N SER A 84 -12.27 -6.97 -7.51
CA SER A 84 -11.81 -8.11 -8.31
C SER A 84 -10.37 -8.53 -7.94
N GLU A 85 -9.92 -9.63 -8.52
CA GLU A 85 -8.51 -10.03 -8.38
C GLU A 85 -7.58 -9.06 -9.14
N GLU A 86 -8.03 -8.53 -10.28
CA GLU A 86 -7.31 -7.52 -11.05
C GLU A 86 -7.13 -6.22 -10.25
N ASP A 87 -8.19 -5.72 -9.61
CA ASP A 87 -8.10 -4.55 -8.71
C ASP A 87 -7.09 -4.77 -7.59
N THR A 88 -7.02 -6.00 -7.08
CA THR A 88 -6.06 -6.38 -6.04
C THR A 88 -4.63 -6.31 -6.58
N GLN A 89 -4.38 -6.78 -7.81
CA GLN A 89 -3.07 -6.69 -8.45
C GLN A 89 -2.67 -5.24 -8.74
N LEU A 90 -3.62 -4.40 -9.18
CA LEU A 90 -3.38 -2.96 -9.37
C LEU A 90 -3.03 -2.28 -8.05
N ALA A 91 -3.72 -2.61 -6.96
CA ALA A 91 -3.41 -2.10 -5.63
C ALA A 91 -2.02 -2.52 -5.15
N ILE A 92 -1.58 -3.75 -5.45
CA ILE A 92 -0.22 -4.22 -5.15
C ILE A 92 0.82 -3.39 -5.91
N LYS A 93 0.64 -3.24 -7.24
CA LYS A 93 1.56 -2.44 -8.08
C LYS A 93 1.66 -1.00 -7.60
N LYS A 94 0.53 -0.39 -7.26
CA LYS A 94 0.45 0.95 -6.66
C LYS A 94 1.26 1.04 -5.37
N ALA A 95 1.07 0.10 -4.45
CA ALA A 95 1.83 0.07 -3.19
C ALA A 95 3.33 -0.05 -3.44
N GLN A 96 3.75 -0.93 -4.34
CA GLN A 96 5.17 -1.09 -4.73
C GLN A 96 5.74 0.18 -5.37
N PHE A 97 4.99 0.86 -6.23
CA PHE A 97 5.39 2.13 -6.83
C PHE A 97 5.62 3.20 -5.76
N VAL A 98 4.65 3.40 -4.86
CA VAL A 98 4.79 4.33 -3.73
C VAL A 98 6.02 3.97 -2.89
N ALA A 99 6.23 2.67 -2.64
CA ALA A 99 7.38 2.22 -1.88
C ALA A 99 8.73 2.56 -2.53
N GLN A 100 8.81 2.38 -3.83
CA GLN A 100 9.98 2.72 -4.62
C GLN A 100 10.25 4.23 -4.64
N GLN A 101 9.21 5.06 -4.72
CA GLN A 101 9.35 6.52 -4.64
C GLN A 101 9.99 6.95 -3.31
N PHE A 102 9.61 6.31 -2.19
CA PHE A 102 10.25 6.56 -0.91
C PHE A 102 11.69 6.07 -0.85
N ARG A 103 12.03 4.93 -1.48
CA ARG A 103 13.42 4.48 -1.61
C ARG A 103 14.30 5.55 -2.26
N ILE A 104 13.81 6.14 -3.34
CA ILE A 104 14.54 7.15 -4.12
C ILE A 104 14.67 8.47 -3.34
N LYS A 105 13.62 8.90 -2.63
CA LYS A 105 13.67 10.09 -1.76
C LYS A 105 14.63 9.91 -0.59
N SER A 106 14.56 8.79 0.12
CA SER A 106 15.49 8.49 1.23
C SER A 106 16.95 8.35 0.80
N ALA A 107 17.22 8.02 -0.47
CA ALA A 107 18.56 7.99 -1.04
C ALA A 107 19.07 9.37 -1.50
N ARG A 108 18.19 10.35 -1.72
CA ARG A 108 18.54 11.73 -2.10
C ARG A 108 18.80 12.65 -0.89
N ASP A 109 18.21 12.34 0.26
CA ASP A 109 18.42 13.09 1.51
C ASP A 109 19.66 12.61 2.31
N ARG A 110 20.59 11.89 1.67
CA ARG A 110 21.78 11.32 2.31
C ARG A 110 23.09 11.84 1.70
#